data_AF-A0A1L7W3F8-F1
#
_entry.id   AF-A0A1L7W3F8-F1
#
_cell.length_a   1.000
_cell.length_b   1.000
_cell.length_c   1.000
_cell.angle_alpha   90.00
_cell.angle_beta   90.00
_cell.angle_gamma   90.00
#
_symmetry.space_group_name_H-M   'P 1'
#
loop_
_entity.id
_entity.type
_entity.pdbx_description
1 polymer ?
#
loop_
_entity_poly.entity_id
_entity_poly.type
_entity_poly.pdbx_seq_one_letter_code
_entity_poly.pdbx_strand_id
1 'polypeptide(L)'
;MSSRPAAPTIPSLKQSFITSQTTLLSQPIAPSPSWQETNDASDEAIPERVVQEVLYNLNHTIQQHCRRVYPPQASRSIAEQINDVYTKDAERKVGGPADTEGGIGRELDLTEDKSIEALPASWHLEKDINDYPMEAKRYADAVQQLTELNDQRKQLRDKVARLKRLQTIVEPLQTDENGAGIQENLLTRNGPVEKELERMRILLARVGGRVLSLPEEAPNGEAKEVSLTEMVAQGRKRRVDQFLADDKVFPS
;
A
#
# COMPACT_ATOMS: atom_id res chain seq x y z
N MET A 1 25.37 17.32 -5.90
CA MET A 1 24.15 16.58 -6.27
C MET A 1 22.96 17.42 -5.83
N SER A 2 22.37 18.19 -6.74
CA SER A 2 21.17 18.98 -6.41
C SER A 2 19.98 18.04 -6.31
N SER A 3 19.46 17.83 -5.10
CA SER A 3 18.24 17.05 -4.92
C SER A 3 17.10 17.80 -5.61
N ARG A 4 16.55 17.22 -6.68
CA ARG A 4 15.34 17.73 -7.31
C ARG A 4 14.26 17.81 -6.22
N PRO A 5 13.58 18.96 -6.02
CA PRO A 5 12.51 19.03 -5.03
C PRO A 5 11.45 17.99 -5.39
N ALA A 6 10.97 17.25 -4.38
CA ALA A 6 9.88 16.32 -4.55
C ALA A 6 8.69 17.04 -5.19
N ALA A 7 7.96 16.34 -6.07
CA ALA A 7 6.77 16.90 -6.69
C ALA A 7 5.80 17.39 -5.58
N PRO A 8 5.25 18.60 -5.68
CA PRO A 8 4.38 19.15 -4.65
C PRO A 8 3.13 18.27 -4.54
N THR A 9 2.85 17.79 -3.33
CA THR A 9 1.63 17.05 -3.02
C THR A 9 0.44 18.01 -2.93
N ILE A 10 -0.78 17.54 -3.21
CA ILE A 10 -2.02 18.34 -3.08
C ILE A 10 -2.12 19.05 -1.71
N PRO A 11 -1.89 18.39 -0.55
CA PRO A 11 -1.88 19.08 0.74
C PRO A 11 -0.76 20.13 0.85
N SER A 12 0.40 19.93 0.23
CA SER A 12 1.46 20.95 0.23
C SER A 12 1.09 22.21 -0.57
N LEU A 13 0.31 22.05 -1.66
CA LEU A 13 -0.22 23.17 -2.43
C LEU A 13 -1.31 23.92 -1.64
N LYS A 14 -2.19 23.19 -0.96
CA LYS A 14 -3.20 23.79 -0.07
C LYS A 14 -2.54 24.54 1.08
N GLN A 15 -1.50 23.96 1.68
CA GLN A 15 -0.71 24.62 2.71
C GLN A 15 -0.03 25.88 2.19
N SER A 16 0.62 25.82 1.03
CA SER A 16 1.31 26.99 0.45
C SER A 16 0.33 28.13 0.14
N PHE A 17 -0.85 27.80 -0.38
CA PHE A 17 -1.94 28.76 -0.58
C PHE A 17 -2.39 29.40 0.75
N ILE A 18 -2.66 28.62 1.79
CA ILE A 18 -3.05 29.16 3.10
C ILE A 18 -1.94 30.08 3.65
N THR A 19 -0.68 29.68 3.53
CA THR A 19 0.43 30.51 4.00
C THR A 19 0.56 31.82 3.21
N SER A 20 0.32 31.80 1.89
CA SER A 20 0.40 33.01 1.07
C SER A 20 -0.75 33.98 1.38
N GLN A 21 -1.97 33.47 1.54
CA GLN A 21 -3.13 34.27 1.97
C GLN A 21 -2.93 34.84 3.37
N THR A 22 -2.41 34.03 4.30
CA THR A 22 -2.10 34.50 5.66
C THR A 22 -1.04 35.60 5.64
N THR A 23 -0.02 35.46 4.79
CA THR A 23 1.05 36.47 4.65
C THR A 23 0.48 37.78 4.12
N LEU A 24 -0.40 37.73 3.12
CA LEU A 24 -1.08 38.90 2.57
C LEU A 24 -1.94 39.60 3.63
N LEU A 25 -2.72 38.85 4.39
CA LEU A 25 -3.56 39.40 5.47
C LEU A 25 -2.76 39.93 6.67
N SER A 26 -1.53 39.43 6.88
CA SER A 26 -0.64 39.87 7.95
C SER A 26 0.23 41.08 7.57
N GLN A 27 0.05 41.64 6.37
CA GLN A 27 0.82 42.78 5.90
C GLN A 27 0.58 44.00 6.82
N PRO A 28 1.64 44.73 7.21
CA PRO A 28 1.49 45.88 8.10
C PRO A 28 0.61 46.94 7.45
N ILE A 29 -0.30 47.49 8.25
CA ILE A 29 -1.18 48.57 7.84
C ILE A 29 -0.36 49.86 7.84
N ALA A 30 -0.46 50.60 6.73
CA ALA A 30 0.05 51.94 6.59
C ALA A 30 -1.13 52.91 6.39
N PRO A 31 -1.02 54.17 6.86
CA PRO A 31 -2.03 55.18 6.60
C PRO A 31 -2.12 55.43 5.10
N SER A 32 -3.34 55.56 4.58
CA SER A 32 -3.52 55.87 3.16
C SER A 32 -3.07 57.31 2.88
N PRO A 33 -2.54 57.61 1.67
CA PRO A 33 -2.15 58.97 1.29
C PRO A 33 -3.30 59.98 1.45
N SER A 34 -4.52 59.56 1.09
CA SER A 34 -5.73 60.36 1.26
C SER A 34 -6.05 60.69 2.72
N TRP A 35 -5.76 59.78 3.65
CA TRP A 35 -5.96 60.01 5.07
C TRP A 35 -4.92 60.98 5.61
N GLN A 36 -3.66 60.87 5.17
CA GLN A 36 -2.60 61.79 5.55
C GLN A 36 -2.93 63.22 5.11
N GLU A 37 -3.33 63.42 3.85
CA GLU A 37 -3.75 64.72 3.32
C GLU A 37 -4.91 65.33 4.11
N THR A 38 -5.86 64.49 4.55
CA THR A 38 -7.01 64.95 5.34
C THR A 38 -6.62 65.30 6.78
N ASN A 39 -5.69 64.55 7.39
CA ASN A 39 -5.18 64.82 8.73
C ASN A 39 -4.36 66.11 8.77
N ASP A 40 -3.53 66.34 7.73
CA ASP A 40 -2.68 67.52 7.63
C ASP A 40 -3.49 68.80 7.33
N ALA A 41 -4.65 68.67 6.66
CA ALA A 41 -5.57 69.77 6.39
C ALA A 41 -6.54 70.07 7.56
N SER A 42 -6.53 69.29 8.64
CA SER A 42 -7.43 69.45 9.78
C SER A 42 -6.90 70.47 10.79
N ASP A 43 -7.79 71.27 11.38
CA ASP A 43 -7.45 72.22 12.45
C ASP A 43 -7.00 71.50 13.74
N GLU A 44 -7.38 70.22 13.93
CA GLU A 44 -6.94 69.35 15.03
C GLU A 44 -6.15 68.13 14.50
N ALA A 45 -5.06 68.40 13.78
CA ALA A 45 -4.20 67.35 13.23
C ALA A 45 -3.64 66.42 14.32
N ILE A 46 -3.76 65.10 14.12
CA ILE A 46 -3.16 64.13 15.02
C ILE A 46 -1.64 64.14 14.81
N PRO A 47 -0.83 64.28 15.88
CA PRO A 47 0.63 64.28 15.75
C PRO A 47 1.13 62.96 15.14
N GLU A 48 2.03 63.06 14.15
CA GLU A 48 2.58 61.89 13.45
C GLU A 48 3.18 60.85 14.41
N ARG A 49 3.79 61.30 15.51
CA ARG A 49 4.33 60.43 16.55
C ARG A 49 3.29 59.51 17.18
N VAL A 50 2.09 60.03 17.46
CA VAL A 50 0.99 59.25 18.05
C VAL A 50 0.46 58.25 17.02
N VAL A 51 0.36 58.67 15.75
CA VAL A 51 -0.04 57.81 14.64
C VAL A 51 0.95 56.65 14.47
N GLN A 52 2.25 56.94 14.45
CA GLN A 52 3.30 55.93 14.36
C GLN A 52 3.28 54.95 15.53
N GLU A 53 3.07 55.43 16.77
CA GLU A 53 3.00 54.59 17.96
C GLU A 53 1.78 53.66 17.95
N VAL A 54 0.60 54.19 17.60
CA VAL A 54 -0.63 53.39 17.47
C VAL A 54 -0.49 52.36 16.35
N LEU A 55 0.05 52.76 15.19
CA LEU A 55 0.30 51.83 14.08
C LEU A 55 1.30 50.75 14.44
N TYR A 56 2.36 51.10 15.17
CA TYR A 56 3.33 50.12 15.68
C TYR A 56 2.64 49.09 16.59
N ASN A 57 1.87 49.55 17.57
CA ASN A 57 1.16 48.68 18.51
C ASN A 57 0.11 47.80 17.81
N LEU A 58 -0.63 48.37 16.85
CA LEU A 58 -1.62 47.64 16.05
C LEU A 58 -0.95 46.55 15.20
N ASN A 59 0.09 46.92 14.43
CA ASN A 59 0.83 45.98 13.60
C ASN A 59 1.50 44.89 14.45
N HIS A 60 2.00 45.23 15.63
CA HIS A 60 2.53 44.26 16.57
C HIS A 60 1.45 43.28 17.06
N THR A 61 0.27 43.78 17.40
CA THR A 61 -0.88 42.95 17.83
C THR A 61 -1.34 42.01 16.73
N ILE A 62 -1.42 42.50 15.48
CA ILE A 62 -1.75 41.70 14.29
C ILE A 62 -0.72 40.59 14.10
N GLN A 63 0.58 40.91 14.17
CA GLN A 63 1.64 39.91 14.03
C GLN A 63 1.59 38.85 15.15
N GLN A 64 1.34 39.25 16.40
CA GLN A 64 1.18 38.32 17.51
C GLN A 64 -0.03 37.39 17.28
N HIS A 65 -1.16 37.95 16.85
CA HIS A 65 -2.37 37.18 16.53
C HIS A 65 -2.09 36.18 15.40
N CYS A 66 -1.51 36.63 14.28
CA CYS A 66 -1.18 35.77 13.15
C CYS A 66 -0.23 34.63 13.54
N ARG A 67 0.77 34.89 14.37
CA ARG A 67 1.69 33.85 14.88
C ARG A 67 0.99 32.83 15.78
N ARG A 68 0.01 33.25 16.59
CA ARG A 68 -0.72 32.38 17.51
C ARG A 68 -1.80 31.55 16.81
N VAL A 69 -2.50 32.14 15.85
CA VAL A 69 -3.64 31.51 15.17
C VAL A 69 -3.21 30.69 13.95
N TYR A 70 -2.16 31.12 13.25
CA TYR A 70 -1.67 30.45 12.03
C TYR A 70 -0.23 29.92 12.17
N PRO A 71 0.08 29.09 13.18
CA PRO A 71 1.37 28.40 13.21
C PRO A 71 1.48 27.43 12.03
N PRO A 72 2.70 27.12 11.55
CA PRO A 72 2.92 26.26 10.38
C PRO A 72 2.34 24.86 10.52
N GLN A 73 2.18 24.37 11.75
CA GLN A 73 1.54 23.08 12.03
C GLN A 73 0.02 23.15 11.87
N ALA A 74 -0.61 24.26 12.27
CA ALA A 74 -2.05 24.45 12.09
C ALA A 74 -2.40 24.62 10.61
N SER A 75 -1.61 25.36 9.85
CA SER A 75 -1.83 25.50 8.40
C SER A 75 -1.71 24.16 7.67
N ARG A 76 -0.78 23.30 8.11
CA ARG A 76 -0.68 21.92 7.61
C ARG A 76 -1.91 21.09 7.98
N SER A 77 -2.33 21.10 9.25
CA SER A 77 -3.49 20.33 9.70
C SER A 77 -4.79 20.78 8.99
N ILE A 78 -4.98 22.09 8.80
CA ILE A 78 -6.13 22.62 8.05
C ILE A 78 -6.04 22.19 6.58
N ALA A 79 -4.86 22.22 5.96
CA ALA A 79 -4.69 21.75 4.59
C ALA A 79 -5.02 20.26 4.45
N GLU A 80 -4.63 19.43 5.43
CA GLU A 80 -4.97 18.01 5.50
C GLU A 80 -6.48 17.80 5.72
N GLN A 81 -7.11 18.54 6.65
CA GLN A 81 -8.56 18.46 6.88
C GLN A 81 -9.38 18.86 5.66
N ILE A 82 -9.00 19.94 4.98
CA ILE A 82 -9.61 20.35 3.72
C ILE A 82 -9.46 19.21 2.72
N ASN A 83 -8.25 18.65 2.58
CA ASN A 83 -8.02 17.50 1.72
C ASN A 83 -8.95 16.32 2.03
N ASP A 84 -9.04 15.92 3.29
CA ASP A 84 -9.91 14.81 3.71
C ASP A 84 -11.39 15.07 3.41
N VAL A 85 -11.86 16.31 3.59
CA VAL A 85 -13.26 16.67 3.27
C VAL A 85 -13.53 16.55 1.77
N TYR A 86 -12.63 17.06 0.93
CA TYR A 86 -12.79 16.96 -0.52
C TYR A 86 -12.63 15.52 -1.02
N THR A 87 -11.71 14.74 -0.47
CA THR A 87 -11.57 13.32 -0.78
C THR A 87 -12.85 12.56 -0.40
N LYS A 88 -13.39 12.78 0.80
CA LYS A 88 -14.67 12.17 1.22
C LYS A 88 -15.86 12.62 0.37
N ASP A 89 -15.91 13.88 -0.05
CA ASP A 89 -16.93 14.38 -0.96
C ASP A 89 -16.81 13.74 -2.35
N ALA A 90 -15.58 13.57 -2.85
CA ALA A 90 -15.32 12.86 -4.10
C ALA A 90 -15.74 11.39 -4.01
N GLU A 91 -15.37 10.67 -2.94
CA GLU A 91 -15.81 9.29 -2.70
C GLU A 91 -17.34 9.18 -2.63
N ARG A 92 -18.01 10.12 -1.94
CA ARG A 92 -19.47 10.15 -1.84
C ARG A 92 -20.14 10.37 -3.20
N LYS A 93 -19.54 11.17 -4.08
CA LYS A 93 -20.03 11.41 -5.44
C LYS A 93 -19.84 10.19 -6.35
N VAL A 94 -18.67 9.53 -6.25
CA VAL A 94 -18.37 8.31 -7.00
C VAL A 94 -19.19 7.09 -6.54
N GLY A 95 -19.70 7.08 -5.31
CA GLY A 95 -20.47 5.95 -4.74
C GLY A 95 -21.97 6.22 -4.46
N GLY A 96 -22.49 7.41 -4.78
CA GLY A 96 -23.87 7.79 -4.44
C GLY A 96 -24.87 7.49 -5.56
N PRO A 97 -26.13 7.08 -5.25
CA PRO A 97 -27.18 6.83 -6.26
C PRO A 97 -27.69 8.10 -7.00
N ALA A 98 -27.07 9.26 -6.75
CA ALA A 98 -27.31 10.51 -7.48
C ALA A 98 -26.36 10.68 -8.68
N ASP A 99 -25.79 9.57 -9.16
CA ASP A 99 -24.88 9.48 -10.29
C ASP A 99 -25.60 9.57 -11.64
N THR A 100 -26.57 10.49 -11.75
CA THR A 100 -27.20 10.82 -13.03
C THR A 100 -26.38 11.81 -13.85
N GLU A 101 -25.28 12.34 -13.29
CA GLU A 101 -24.44 13.37 -13.91
C GLU A 101 -22.95 12.98 -14.07
N GLY A 102 -22.53 11.78 -13.68
CA GLY A 102 -21.23 11.19 -14.05
C GLY A 102 -20.00 12.07 -13.74
N GLY A 103 -20.07 12.84 -12.66
CA GLY A 103 -19.04 13.84 -12.35
C GLY A 103 -17.84 13.23 -11.64
N ILE A 104 -16.72 13.07 -12.33
CA ILE A 104 -15.43 12.76 -11.70
C ILE A 104 -15.05 13.94 -10.79
N GLY A 105 -14.85 13.67 -9.50
CA GLY A 105 -14.40 14.70 -8.55
C GLY A 105 -13.08 15.32 -9.00
N ARG A 106 -12.99 16.65 -9.05
CA ARG A 106 -11.77 17.39 -9.44
C ARG A 106 -10.52 17.03 -8.63
N GLU A 107 -10.71 16.45 -7.45
CA GLU A 107 -9.64 16.03 -6.54
C GLU A 107 -9.45 14.50 -6.50
N LEU A 108 -9.95 13.75 -7.49
CA LEU A 108 -9.72 12.31 -7.57
C LEU A 108 -8.21 12.05 -7.67
N ASP A 109 -7.68 11.25 -6.74
CA ASP A 109 -6.27 10.85 -6.76
C ASP A 109 -6.03 9.80 -7.85
N LEU A 110 -5.43 10.24 -8.94
CA LEU A 110 -5.05 9.41 -10.09
C LEU A 110 -3.81 8.53 -9.83
N THR A 111 -3.27 8.53 -8.61
CA THR A 111 -2.21 7.59 -8.22
C THR A 111 -2.75 6.26 -7.72
N GLU A 112 -4.02 6.21 -7.30
CA GLU A 112 -4.64 5.00 -6.76
C GLU A 112 -5.23 4.10 -7.86
N ASP A 113 -4.91 2.82 -7.81
CA ASP A 113 -5.33 1.84 -8.82
C ASP A 113 -6.87 1.75 -8.93
N LYS A 114 -7.60 1.88 -7.80
CA LYS A 114 -9.07 1.83 -7.74
C LYS A 114 -9.73 3.05 -8.39
N SER A 115 -9.16 4.24 -8.14
CA SER A 115 -9.63 5.50 -8.71
C SER A 115 -9.49 5.49 -10.24
N ILE A 116 -8.39 4.92 -10.74
CA ILE A 116 -8.14 4.73 -12.17
C ILE A 116 -9.17 3.77 -12.78
N GLU A 117 -9.49 2.65 -12.11
CA GLU A 117 -10.45 1.66 -12.58
C GLU A 117 -11.90 2.19 -12.58
N ALA A 118 -12.22 3.13 -11.70
CA ALA A 118 -13.53 3.77 -11.64
C ALA A 118 -13.74 4.82 -12.75
N LEU A 119 -12.69 5.20 -13.49
CA LEU A 119 -12.82 6.18 -14.57
C LEU A 119 -13.61 5.60 -15.75
N PRO A 120 -14.51 6.38 -16.34
CA PRO A 120 -15.20 5.96 -17.55
C PRO A 120 -14.25 5.97 -18.74
N ALA A 121 -14.43 4.99 -19.63
CA ALA A 121 -13.65 4.89 -20.86
C ALA A 121 -13.96 6.02 -21.86
N SER A 122 -15.13 6.65 -21.75
CA SER A 122 -15.58 7.72 -22.64
C SER A 122 -16.22 8.86 -21.84
N TRP A 123 -16.26 10.06 -22.44
CA TRP A 123 -16.95 11.21 -21.86
C TRP A 123 -18.44 10.89 -21.63
N HIS A 124 -18.97 11.18 -20.43
CA HIS A 124 -20.29 10.72 -20.00
C HIS A 124 -21.48 11.46 -20.64
N LEU A 125 -21.27 12.71 -21.06
CA LEU A 125 -22.33 13.58 -21.56
C LEU A 125 -22.29 13.67 -23.08
N GLU A 126 -23.26 13.03 -23.76
CA GLU A 126 -23.37 13.05 -25.23
C GLU A 126 -23.55 14.46 -25.81
N LYS A 127 -24.14 15.38 -25.03
CA LYS A 127 -24.28 16.80 -25.41
C LYS A 127 -22.91 17.46 -25.54
N ASP A 128 -22.06 17.26 -24.54
CA ASP A 128 -20.70 17.81 -24.51
C ASP A 128 -19.80 17.17 -25.58
N ILE A 129 -20.05 15.91 -25.96
CA ILE A 129 -19.34 15.26 -27.07
C ILE A 129 -19.60 15.98 -28.40
N ASN A 130 -20.82 16.46 -28.60
CA ASN A 130 -21.19 17.22 -29.81
C ASN A 130 -20.64 18.65 -29.78
N ASP A 131 -20.65 19.29 -28.62
CA ASP A 131 -20.13 20.66 -28.46
C ASP A 131 -18.59 20.71 -28.45
N TYR A 132 -17.94 19.66 -27.92
CA TYR A 132 -16.50 19.57 -27.67
C TYR A 132 -15.91 18.20 -28.10
N PRO A 133 -15.89 17.89 -29.41
CA PRO A 133 -15.46 16.59 -29.91
C PRO A 133 -13.96 16.33 -29.77
N MET A 134 -13.14 17.39 -29.70
CA MET A 134 -11.69 17.27 -29.56
C MET A 134 -11.29 16.98 -28.12
N GLU A 135 -11.97 17.59 -27.16
CA GLU A 135 -11.80 17.34 -25.73
C GLU A 135 -12.21 15.91 -25.37
N ALA A 136 -13.31 15.41 -25.93
CA ALA A 136 -13.76 14.03 -25.73
C ALA A 136 -12.72 13.00 -26.21
N LYS A 137 -12.09 13.24 -27.37
CA LYS A 137 -11.00 12.38 -27.87
C LYS A 137 -9.77 12.45 -26.98
N ARG A 138 -9.34 13.65 -26.58
CA ARG A 138 -8.20 13.84 -25.67
C ARG A 138 -8.42 13.13 -24.34
N TYR A 139 -9.64 13.15 -23.82
CA TYR A 139 -10.01 12.42 -22.62
C TYR A 139 -9.84 10.91 -22.82
N ALA A 140 -10.38 10.35 -23.90
CA ALA A 140 -10.25 8.92 -24.20
C ALA A 140 -8.77 8.49 -24.35
N ASP A 141 -7.98 9.29 -25.07
CA ASP A 141 -6.53 9.04 -25.23
C ASP A 141 -5.80 9.09 -23.87
N ALA A 142 -6.13 10.06 -23.02
CA ALA A 142 -5.52 10.21 -21.70
C ALA A 142 -5.90 9.06 -20.76
N VAL A 143 -7.16 8.63 -20.75
CA VAL A 143 -7.62 7.47 -19.97
C VAL A 143 -6.89 6.21 -20.42
N GLN A 144 -6.74 6.00 -21.74
CA GLN A 144 -6.01 4.86 -22.28
C GLN A 144 -4.53 4.86 -21.87
N GLN A 145 -3.85 6.00 -21.94
CA GLN A 145 -2.46 6.11 -21.48
C GLN A 145 -2.35 5.83 -19.97
N LEU A 146 -3.31 6.32 -19.20
CA LEU A 146 -3.31 6.19 -17.75
C LEU A 146 -3.59 4.75 -17.31
N THR A 147 -4.46 4.01 -18.00
CA THR A 147 -4.67 2.58 -17.76
C THR A 147 -3.44 1.75 -18.14
N GLU A 148 -2.80 2.05 -19.28
CA GLU A 148 -1.55 1.38 -19.68
C GLU A 148 -0.43 1.58 -18.64
N LEU A 149 -0.24 2.82 -18.18
CA LEU A 149 0.75 3.12 -17.14
C LEU A 149 0.40 2.45 -15.80
N ASN A 150 -0.89 2.32 -15.47
CA ASN A 150 -1.33 1.60 -14.28
C ASN A 150 -0.99 0.10 -14.39
N ASP A 151 -1.22 -0.52 -15.55
CA ASP A 151 -0.90 -1.92 -15.78
C ASP A 151 0.62 -2.17 -15.71
N GLN A 152 1.43 -1.29 -16.32
CA GLN A 152 2.88 -1.34 -16.19
C GLN A 152 3.33 -1.23 -14.72
N ARG A 153 2.71 -0.33 -13.95
CA ARG A 153 2.98 -0.16 -12.52
C ARG A 153 2.62 -1.42 -11.71
N LYS A 154 1.47 -2.05 -11.98
CA LYS A 154 1.06 -3.31 -11.35
C LYS A 154 2.06 -4.43 -11.64
N GLN A 155 2.45 -4.61 -12.90
CA GLN A 155 3.46 -5.60 -13.28
C GLN A 155 4.81 -5.38 -12.57
N LEU A 156 5.25 -4.13 -12.42
CA LEU A 156 6.48 -3.81 -11.69
C LEU A 156 6.35 -4.12 -10.20
N ARG A 157 5.20 -3.79 -9.58
CA ARG A 157 4.93 -4.12 -8.16
C ARG A 157 4.97 -5.64 -7.95
N ASP A 158 4.38 -6.42 -8.85
CA ASP A 158 4.39 -7.89 -8.76
C ASP A 158 5.80 -8.47 -8.91
N LYS A 159 6.59 -7.94 -9.85
CA LYS A 159 8.00 -8.32 -10.00
C LYS A 159 8.79 -8.03 -8.73
N VAL A 160 8.62 -6.85 -8.13
CA VAL A 160 9.28 -6.47 -6.87
C VAL A 160 8.82 -7.37 -5.73
N ALA A 161 7.53 -7.66 -5.62
CA ALA A 161 6.99 -8.56 -4.60
C ALA A 161 7.57 -9.98 -4.73
N ARG A 162 7.67 -10.50 -5.97
CA ARG A 162 8.31 -11.79 -6.26
C ARG A 162 9.77 -11.79 -5.86
N LEU A 163 10.52 -10.76 -6.22
CA LEU A 163 11.94 -10.64 -5.89
C LEU A 163 12.16 -10.54 -4.38
N LYS A 164 11.34 -9.77 -3.66
CA LYS A 164 11.37 -9.71 -2.19
C LYS A 164 11.06 -11.07 -1.56
N ARG A 165 10.07 -11.80 -2.08
CA ARG A 165 9.77 -13.16 -1.61
C ARG A 165 10.95 -14.11 -1.82
N LEU A 166 11.59 -14.05 -2.99
CA LEU A 166 12.79 -14.84 -3.25
C LEU A 166 13.94 -14.42 -2.33
N GLN A 167 14.12 -13.12 -2.09
CA GLN A 167 15.11 -12.61 -1.14
C GLN A 167 14.88 -13.20 0.26
N THR A 168 13.66 -13.20 0.79
CA THR A 168 13.35 -13.80 2.10
C THR A 168 13.60 -15.31 2.15
N ILE A 169 13.38 -16.03 1.05
CA ILE A 169 13.66 -17.48 0.98
C ILE A 169 15.17 -17.75 0.89
N VAL A 170 15.91 -16.88 0.20
CA VAL A 170 17.36 -17.01 0.00
C VAL A 170 18.14 -16.52 1.22
N GLU A 171 17.64 -15.54 1.96
CA GLU A 171 18.25 -14.99 3.18
C GLU A 171 18.77 -16.06 4.16
N PRO A 172 18.01 -17.10 4.56
CA PRO A 172 18.51 -18.17 5.44
C PRO A 172 19.51 -19.14 4.77
N LEU A 173 19.63 -19.09 3.45
CA LEU A 173 20.58 -19.93 2.69
C LEU A 173 21.87 -19.17 2.36
N GLN A 174 21.92 -17.85 2.59
CA GLN A 174 23.13 -17.05 2.36
C GLN A 174 24.27 -17.59 3.24
N THR A 175 25.47 -17.62 2.66
CA THR A 175 26.67 -18.09 3.37
C THR A 175 26.97 -17.16 4.54
N ASP A 176 26.91 -17.69 5.75
CA ASP A 176 27.47 -17.02 6.92
C ASP A 176 29.01 -16.92 6.79
N GLU A 177 29.64 -16.06 7.59
CA GLU A 177 31.11 -15.88 7.65
C GLU A 177 31.88 -17.20 7.90
N ASN A 178 31.19 -18.24 8.35
CA ASN A 178 31.71 -19.60 8.59
C ASN A 178 31.77 -20.50 7.34
N GLY A 179 31.36 -20.02 6.15
CA GLY A 179 31.47 -20.75 4.88
C GLY A 179 30.39 -21.80 4.62
N ALA A 180 29.48 -22.05 5.58
CA ALA A 180 28.29 -22.87 5.38
C ALA A 180 27.18 -22.02 4.72
N GLY A 181 26.67 -22.45 3.57
CA GLY A 181 25.58 -21.75 2.88
C GLY A 181 25.02 -22.54 1.71
N ILE A 182 24.55 -21.84 0.66
CA ILE A 182 23.82 -22.41 -0.50
C ILE A 182 24.49 -23.68 -1.06
N GLN A 183 25.82 -23.75 -1.10
CA GLN A 183 26.55 -24.86 -1.71
C GLN A 183 26.40 -26.21 -0.99
N GLU A 184 26.23 -26.23 0.33
CA GLU A 184 26.09 -27.48 1.10
C GLU A 184 24.70 -28.11 0.94
N ASN A 185 23.69 -27.29 0.64
CA ASN A 185 22.32 -27.70 0.39
C ASN A 185 22.07 -28.09 -1.08
N LEU A 186 23.08 -28.01 -1.95
CA LEU A 186 22.97 -28.50 -3.32
C LEU A 186 22.98 -30.03 -3.34
N LEU A 187 22.03 -30.62 -4.07
CA LEU A 187 21.97 -32.05 -4.35
C LEU A 187 23.16 -32.45 -5.23
N THR A 188 24.30 -32.70 -4.60
CA THR A 188 25.49 -33.24 -5.24
C THR A 188 25.45 -34.77 -5.24
N ARG A 189 26.04 -35.39 -6.27
CA ARG A 189 26.19 -36.85 -6.36
C ARG A 189 27.13 -37.32 -5.22
N ASN A 190 26.69 -38.28 -4.42
CA ASN A 190 27.27 -38.67 -3.12
C ASN A 190 27.13 -37.62 -1.99
N GLY A 191 26.15 -36.72 -2.11
CA GLY A 191 25.88 -35.69 -1.11
C GLY A 191 25.32 -36.24 0.21
N PRO A 192 25.25 -35.41 1.26
CA PRO A 192 24.73 -35.81 2.58
C PRO A 192 23.31 -36.37 2.52
N VAL A 193 22.46 -35.83 1.63
CA VAL A 193 21.08 -36.30 1.42
C VAL A 193 21.04 -37.73 0.84
N GLU A 194 21.91 -38.05 -0.12
CA GLU A 194 21.94 -39.38 -0.74
C GLU A 194 22.36 -40.45 0.26
N LYS A 195 23.33 -40.13 1.13
CA LYS A 195 23.75 -41.00 2.25
C LYS A 195 22.61 -41.26 3.23
N GLU A 196 21.80 -40.24 3.53
CA GLU A 196 20.68 -40.38 4.45
C GLU A 196 19.50 -41.13 3.83
N LEU A 197 19.25 -40.96 2.53
CA LEU A 197 18.30 -41.79 1.76
C LEU A 197 18.74 -43.26 1.71
N GLU A 198 20.04 -43.54 1.56
CA GLU A 198 20.57 -44.89 1.60
C GLU A 198 20.41 -45.54 3.00
N ARG A 199 20.69 -44.79 4.08
CA ARG A 199 20.40 -45.24 5.45
C ARG A 199 18.91 -45.51 5.66
N MET A 200 18.03 -44.63 5.19
CA MET A 200 16.58 -44.86 5.25
C MET A 200 16.17 -46.11 4.48
N ARG A 201 16.77 -46.40 3.33
CA ARG A 201 16.49 -47.63 2.58
C ARG A 201 16.89 -48.89 3.36
N ILE A 202 18.04 -48.87 4.03
CA ILE A 202 18.50 -49.96 4.88
C ILE A 202 17.58 -50.13 6.09
N LEU A 203 17.17 -49.03 6.72
CA LEU A 203 16.23 -49.03 7.84
C LEU A 203 14.86 -49.57 7.41
N LEU A 204 14.32 -49.16 6.25
CA LEU A 204 13.08 -49.68 5.70
C LEU A 204 13.15 -51.18 5.39
N ALA A 205 14.27 -51.67 4.86
CA ALA A 205 14.48 -53.10 4.65
C ALA A 205 14.48 -53.87 5.98
N ARG A 206 15.12 -53.30 7.02
CA ARG A 206 15.18 -53.92 8.35
C ARG A 206 13.84 -53.89 9.07
N VAL A 207 13.11 -52.78 8.98
CA VAL A 207 11.77 -52.63 9.55
C VAL A 207 10.77 -53.50 8.80
N GLY A 208 10.80 -53.52 7.47
CA GLY A 208 9.97 -54.40 6.65
C GLY A 208 10.23 -55.88 6.93
N GLY A 209 11.49 -56.28 7.11
CA GLY A 209 11.85 -57.63 7.54
C GLY A 209 11.35 -57.99 8.94
N ARG A 210 11.42 -57.05 9.90
CA ARG A 210 10.88 -57.26 11.25
C ARG A 210 9.35 -57.33 11.30
N VAL A 211 8.67 -56.53 10.48
CA VAL A 211 7.21 -56.55 10.35
C VAL A 211 6.72 -57.84 9.68
N LEU A 212 7.49 -58.40 8.73
CA LEU A 212 7.21 -59.71 8.14
C LEU A 212 7.49 -60.89 9.10
N SER A 213 8.38 -60.70 10.08
CA SER A 213 8.68 -61.72 11.10
C SER A 213 7.71 -61.74 12.29
N LEU A 214 6.69 -60.87 12.30
CA LEU A 214 5.62 -60.95 13.29
C LEU A 214 4.78 -62.22 13.01
N PRO A 215 4.53 -63.08 14.02
CA PRO A 215 3.79 -64.31 13.82
C PRO A 215 2.39 -64.00 13.29
N GLU A 216 2.00 -64.63 12.17
CA GLU A 216 0.59 -64.70 11.77
C GLU A 216 -0.15 -65.53 12.82
N GLU A 217 -0.87 -64.85 13.71
CA GLU A 217 -1.92 -65.50 14.48
C GLU A 217 -3.04 -65.85 13.49
N ALA A 218 -3.10 -67.12 13.11
CA ALA A 218 -4.05 -67.64 12.14
C ALA A 218 -5.49 -67.58 12.68
N PRO A 219 -6.45 -67.11 11.88
CA PRO A 219 -7.79 -67.65 11.92
C PRO A 219 -8.01 -68.54 10.69
N ASN A 220 -8.38 -69.78 10.97
CA ASN A 220 -9.05 -70.70 10.05
C ASN A 220 -10.14 -69.98 9.23
N GLY A 221 -10.21 -70.27 7.93
CA GLY A 221 -11.34 -69.85 7.10
C GLY A 221 -11.08 -69.98 5.60
N GLU A 222 -11.25 -71.21 5.09
CA GLU A 222 -11.68 -71.60 3.74
C GLU A 222 -11.14 -70.87 2.49
N ALA A 223 -10.51 -71.68 1.64
CA ALA A 223 -10.07 -71.34 0.29
C ALA A 223 -11.24 -70.85 -0.59
N LYS A 224 -11.21 -69.58 -0.94
CA LYS A 224 -11.78 -69.05 -2.19
C LYS A 224 -10.70 -68.30 -2.94
N GLU A 225 -10.51 -68.65 -4.20
CA GLU A 225 -9.71 -67.89 -5.16
C GLU A 225 -10.22 -66.44 -5.19
N VAL A 226 -9.44 -65.52 -4.62
CA VAL A 226 -9.70 -64.09 -4.68
C VAL A 226 -8.39 -63.39 -5.04
N SER A 227 -8.48 -62.54 -6.05
CA SER A 227 -7.41 -61.82 -6.74
C SER A 227 -6.38 -61.17 -5.81
N LEU A 228 -5.10 -61.51 -6.03
CA LEU A 228 -3.94 -61.17 -5.21
C LEU A 228 -3.62 -59.66 -5.14
N THR A 229 -4.19 -58.86 -6.04
CA THR A 229 -3.81 -57.44 -6.22
C THR A 229 -4.56 -56.48 -5.29
N GLU A 230 -5.77 -56.84 -4.83
CA GLU A 230 -6.61 -55.95 -4.00
C GLU A 230 -6.33 -56.10 -2.50
N MET A 231 -5.91 -57.28 -2.04
CA MET A 231 -5.59 -57.53 -0.63
C MET A 231 -4.32 -56.81 -0.15
N VAL A 232 -3.34 -56.58 -1.02
CA VAL A 232 -2.07 -55.92 -0.64
C VAL A 232 -2.30 -54.46 -0.25
N ALA A 233 -3.29 -53.79 -0.85
CA ALA A 233 -3.60 -52.39 -0.55
C ALA A 233 -4.46 -52.23 0.72
N GLN A 234 -5.45 -53.09 0.92
CA GLN A 234 -6.37 -53.01 2.07
C GLN A 234 -5.79 -53.65 3.34
N GLY A 235 -5.07 -54.77 3.21
CA GLY A 235 -4.41 -55.44 4.33
C GLY A 235 -3.27 -54.61 4.93
N ARG A 236 -2.56 -53.83 4.11
CA ARG A 236 -1.50 -52.92 4.59
C ARG A 236 -2.04 -51.79 5.45
N LYS A 237 -3.19 -51.19 5.11
CA LYS A 237 -3.77 -50.08 5.91
C LYS A 237 -4.20 -50.54 7.30
N ARG A 238 -4.95 -51.64 7.39
CA ARG A 238 -5.42 -52.19 8.68
C ARG A 238 -4.27 -52.61 9.60
N ARG A 239 -3.19 -53.20 9.04
CA ARG A 239 -2.02 -53.60 9.81
C ARG A 239 -1.19 -52.42 10.32
N VAL A 240 -1.12 -51.33 9.56
CA VAL A 240 -0.44 -50.10 9.99
C VAL A 240 -1.24 -49.40 11.09
N ASP A 241 -2.56 -49.33 10.95
CA ASP A 241 -3.43 -48.72 11.98
C ASP A 241 -3.38 -49.49 13.30
N GLN A 242 -3.29 -50.82 13.25
CA GLN A 242 -3.17 -51.65 14.45
C GLN A 242 -1.79 -51.55 15.12
N PHE A 243 -0.72 -51.33 14.35
CA PHE A 243 0.62 -51.08 14.90
C PHE A 243 0.74 -49.70 15.57
N LEU A 244 0.05 -48.69 15.02
CA LEU A 244 0.01 -47.35 15.60
C LEU A 244 -0.83 -47.28 16.89
N ALA A 245 -1.71 -48.26 17.11
CA ALA A 245 -2.57 -48.35 18.30
C ALA A 245 -2.03 -49.30 19.40
N ASP A 246 -0.83 -49.89 19.22
CA ASP A 246 -0.24 -50.80 20.20
C ASP A 246 0.55 -50.01 21.26
N ASP A 247 -0.02 -49.90 22.47
CA ASP A 247 0.55 -49.21 23.64
C ASP A 247 1.91 -49.75 24.09
N LYS A 248 2.33 -50.92 23.59
CA LYS A 248 3.67 -51.48 23.86
C LYS A 248 4.78 -50.84 23.02
N VAL A 249 4.44 -50.26 21.88
CA VAL A 249 5.41 -49.66 20.93
C VAL A 249 5.54 -48.16 21.15
N PHE A 250 4.44 -47.51 21.55
CA PHE A 250 4.41 -46.08 21.90
C PHE A 250 3.81 -45.91 23.31
N PRO A 251 4.60 -46.10 24.39
CA PRO A 251 4.15 -45.75 25.72
C PRO A 251 3.98 -44.23 25.80
N SER A 252 2.89 -43.80 26.43
CA SER A 252 2.53 -42.39 26.68
C SER A 252 3.58 -41.64 27.48
#